data_AF-A0A7J9E672-F1
#
_entry.id   AF-A0A7J9E672-F1
#
_cell.length_a   1.000
_cell.length_b   1.000
_cell.length_c   1.000
_cell.angle_alpha   90.00
_cell.angle_beta   90.00
_cell.angle_gamma   90.00
#
_symmetry.space_group_name_H-M   'P 1'
#
loop_
_entity.id
_entity.type
_entity.pdbx_description
1 polymer ?
#
loop_
_entity_poly.entity_id
_entity_poly.type
_entity_poly.pdbx_seq_one_letter_code
_entity_poly.pdbx_strand_id
1 'polypeptide(L)'
;MFFEVELQRDVKINATNLDKPVSRRFILACLLDNLFKEKASEDHGYFLAVTRLKSIGKGNVMDESGNTVFTVVFTCRTFKPFPGEELQGVVRYISQHGVLLKCGPIRNAFLSAWKMSKYQYIPGKKPAFLNNELSKIEKGVVVCFLVLAVRWINASRDFEMLASVDADSLGPVSLPGSDELEL
;
A
#
# COMPACT_ATOMS: atom_id res chain seq x y z
N MET A 1 -1.02 -2.76 10.74
CA MET A 1 -0.75 -2.27 9.37
C MET A 1 0.33 -1.17 9.26
N PHE A 2 0.36 -0.12 10.10
CA PHE A 2 1.39 0.94 10.03
C PHE A 2 2.50 0.73 11.07
N PHE A 3 3.75 0.92 10.68
CA PHE A 3 4.92 0.73 11.56
C PHE A 3 5.92 1.86 11.39
N GLU A 4 6.65 2.18 12.45
CA GLU A 4 7.88 2.96 12.37
C GLU A 4 9.05 1.98 12.38
N VAL A 5 9.90 2.05 11.35
CA VAL A 5 11.02 1.13 11.17
C VAL A 5 12.30 1.93 10.98
N GLU A 6 13.36 1.57 11.72
CA GLU A 6 14.70 2.09 11.46
C GLU A 6 15.34 1.31 10.31
N LEU A 7 15.81 2.03 9.29
CA LEU A 7 16.40 1.49 8.09
C LEU A 7 17.79 2.10 7.87
N GLN A 8 18.66 1.30 7.28
CA GLN A 8 19.94 1.73 6.74
C GLN A 8 19.91 1.56 5.21
N ARG A 9 20.30 2.60 4.47
CA ARG A 9 20.40 2.58 3.01
C ARG A 9 21.65 3.30 2.55
N ASP A 10 22.27 2.77 1.52
CA ASP A 10 23.39 3.43 0.84
C ASP A 10 22.87 4.31 -0.29
N VAL A 11 23.26 5.59 -0.25
CA VAL A 11 22.90 6.60 -1.25
C VAL A 11 24.14 6.87 -2.10
N LYS A 12 24.07 6.50 -3.37
CA LYS A 12 25.15 6.70 -4.35
C LYS A 12 25.02 8.06 -5.03
N ILE A 13 26.11 8.80 -5.11
CA ILE A 13 26.17 10.12 -5.73
C ILE A 13 27.31 10.17 -6.75
N ASN A 14 26.98 10.54 -7.99
CA ASN A 14 27.93 10.58 -9.09
C ASN A 14 28.94 11.72 -8.92
N ALA A 15 30.21 11.39 -9.18
CA ALA A 15 31.38 12.26 -9.05
C ALA A 15 31.34 13.51 -9.97
N THR A 16 30.56 13.49 -11.05
CA THR A 16 30.40 14.66 -11.92
C THR A 16 29.76 15.88 -11.25
N ASN A 17 29.22 15.73 -10.04
CA ASN A 17 28.64 16.83 -9.24
C ASN A 17 29.56 17.34 -8.12
N LEU A 18 30.82 16.89 -8.03
CA LEU A 18 31.68 17.06 -6.84
C LEU A 18 32.60 18.30 -6.82
N ASP A 19 32.32 19.35 -7.59
CA ASP A 19 33.05 20.63 -7.44
C ASP A 19 32.79 21.30 -6.07
N LYS A 20 31.79 20.82 -5.31
CA LYS A 20 31.43 21.30 -3.97
C LYS A 20 31.12 20.13 -3.03
N PRO A 21 31.28 20.31 -1.70
CA PRO A 21 30.85 19.31 -0.74
C PRO A 21 29.36 19.03 -0.89
N VAL A 22 29.00 17.76 -0.99
CA VAL A 22 27.61 17.32 -1.16
C VAL A 22 26.78 17.74 0.05
N SER A 23 25.70 18.50 -0.19
CA SER A 23 24.83 18.94 0.90
C SER A 23 24.00 17.79 1.47
N ARG A 24 23.75 17.81 2.79
CA ARG A 24 22.83 16.87 3.45
C ARG A 24 21.45 16.83 2.79
N ARG A 25 20.96 17.98 2.34
CA ARG A 25 19.66 18.09 1.65
C ARG A 25 19.64 17.33 0.34
N PHE A 26 20.73 17.35 -0.41
CA PHE A 26 20.84 16.60 -1.66
C PHE A 26 20.87 15.09 -1.40
N ILE A 27 21.64 14.63 -0.41
CA ILE A 27 21.66 13.21 0.00
C ILE A 27 20.25 12.74 0.39
N LEU A 28 19.52 13.56 1.15
CA LEU A 28 18.13 13.26 1.50
C LEU A 28 17.20 13.19 0.30
N ALA A 29 17.33 14.11 -0.67
CA ALA A 29 16.54 14.08 -1.89
C ALA A 29 16.80 12.79 -2.68
N CYS A 30 18.05 12.37 -2.81
CA CYS A 30 18.42 11.10 -3.43
C CYS A 30 17.88 9.89 -2.65
N LEU A 31 17.92 9.92 -1.31
CA LEU A 31 17.32 8.87 -0.48
C LEU A 31 15.82 8.74 -0.74
N LEU A 32 15.10 9.86 -0.75
CA LEU A 32 13.65 9.86 -0.98
C LEU A 32 13.29 9.36 -2.39
N ASP A 33 14.06 9.75 -3.40
CA ASP A 33 13.90 9.26 -4.77
C ASP A 33 14.17 7.75 -4.87
N ASN A 34 15.23 7.26 -4.20
CA ASN A 34 15.51 5.82 -4.11
C ASN A 34 14.38 5.04 -3.44
N LEU A 35 13.85 5.54 -2.32
CA LEU A 35 12.73 4.91 -1.62
C LEU A 35 11.44 4.93 -2.44
N PHE A 36 11.19 6.01 -3.19
CA PHE A 36 10.05 6.10 -4.09
C PHE A 36 10.14 5.06 -5.22
N LYS A 37 11.33 4.86 -5.80
CA LYS A 37 11.60 3.84 -6.81
C LYS A 37 11.54 2.42 -6.24
N GLU A 38 12.11 2.20 -5.06
CA GLU A 38 12.04 0.91 -4.34
C GLU A 38 10.58 0.57 -3.99
N LYS A 39 9.78 1.59 -3.62
CA LYS A 39 8.34 1.59 -3.31
C LYS A 39 7.96 0.76 -2.10
N ALA A 40 8.37 -0.51 -2.06
CA ALA A 40 8.10 -1.44 -0.98
C ALA A 40 9.18 -2.53 -0.89
N SER A 41 9.26 -3.18 0.25
CA SER A 41 10.00 -4.43 0.44
C SER A 41 9.12 -5.48 1.11
N GLU A 42 9.44 -6.76 0.91
CA GLU A 42 8.73 -7.87 1.54
C GLU A 42 8.75 -7.76 3.06
N ASP A 43 9.91 -7.42 3.63
CA ASP A 43 10.12 -7.37 5.08
C ASP A 43 9.43 -6.17 5.74
N HIS A 44 9.46 -5.00 5.11
CA HIS A 44 9.04 -3.75 5.75
C HIS A 44 7.72 -3.17 5.22
N GLY A 45 7.20 -3.68 4.10
CA GLY A 45 6.01 -3.14 3.45
C GLY A 45 6.31 -1.93 2.56
N TYR A 46 5.27 -1.15 2.27
CA TYR A 46 5.36 0.09 1.50
C TYR A 46 6.04 1.19 2.32
N PHE A 47 7.03 1.87 1.73
CA PHE A 47 7.66 3.04 2.34
C PHE A 47 6.78 4.26 2.11
N LEU A 48 6.27 4.89 3.17
CA LEU A 48 5.34 6.01 3.05
C LEU A 48 6.03 7.35 3.25
N ALA A 49 6.84 7.47 4.30
CA ALA A 49 7.52 8.71 4.64
C ALA A 49 8.76 8.46 5.49
N VAL A 50 9.83 9.23 5.27
CA VAL A 50 10.92 9.35 6.23
C VAL A 50 10.48 10.27 7.35
N THR A 51 10.41 9.75 8.57
CA THR A 51 9.90 10.48 9.75
C THR A 51 11.02 11.10 10.57
N ARG A 52 12.20 10.46 10.60
CA ARG A 52 13.37 10.94 11.34
C ARG A 52 14.65 10.59 10.60
N LEU A 53 15.56 11.55 10.48
CA LEU A 53 16.93 11.28 10.05
C LEU A 53 17.81 11.06 11.28
N LYS A 54 18.50 9.92 11.36
CA LYS A 54 19.38 9.58 12.50
C LYS A 54 20.84 9.94 12.20
N SER A 55 21.37 9.51 11.07
CA SER A 55 22.74 9.82 10.67
C SER A 55 22.95 9.75 9.16
N ILE A 56 23.95 10.50 8.68
CA ILE A 56 24.49 10.42 7.33
C ILE A 56 25.98 10.16 7.48
N GLY A 57 26.48 9.10 6.87
CA GLY A 57 27.89 8.75 6.83
C GLY A 57 28.74 9.81 6.14
N LYS A 58 30.06 9.75 6.30
CA LYS A 58 30.97 10.78 5.76
C LYS A 58 31.13 10.76 4.24
N GLY A 59 30.65 9.72 3.56
CA GLY A 59 30.82 9.57 2.10
C GLY A 59 32.18 9.04 1.69
N ASN A 60 32.95 8.44 2.60
CA ASN A 60 34.35 8.07 2.32
C ASN A 60 34.49 6.79 1.48
N VAL A 61 33.38 6.10 1.19
CA VAL A 61 33.37 4.88 0.40
C VAL A 61 33.11 5.25 -1.05
N MET A 62 34.03 4.91 -1.94
CA MET A 62 33.80 4.97 -3.38
C MET A 62 33.41 3.58 -3.89
N ASP A 63 32.41 3.51 -4.76
CA ASP A 63 32.09 2.27 -5.46
C ASP A 63 33.02 2.06 -6.68
N GLU A 64 32.90 0.88 -7.30
CA GLU A 64 33.69 0.49 -8.48
C GLU A 64 33.55 1.43 -9.69
N SER A 65 32.49 2.25 -9.72
CA SER A 65 32.24 3.25 -10.75
C SER A 65 32.74 4.65 -10.36
N GLY A 66 33.44 4.78 -9.23
CA GLY A 66 33.94 6.06 -8.72
C GLY A 66 32.88 6.96 -8.09
N ASN A 67 31.68 6.44 -7.80
CA ASN A 67 30.64 7.22 -7.11
C ASN A 67 30.93 7.30 -5.62
N THR A 68 30.61 8.43 -5.01
CA THR A 68 30.66 8.60 -3.55
C THR A 68 29.42 7.96 -2.92
N VAL A 69 29.60 7.11 -1.91
CA VAL A 69 28.52 6.36 -1.25
C VAL A 69 28.33 6.85 0.19
N PHE A 70 27.10 7.30 0.49
CA PHE A 70 26.69 7.74 1.82
C PHE A 70 25.74 6.72 2.45
N THR A 71 26.19 6.05 3.51
CA THR A 71 25.30 5.22 4.33
C THR A 71 24.43 6.14 5.20
N VAL A 72 23.12 6.05 5.04
CA VAL A 72 22.13 6.86 5.75
C VAL A 72 21.28 5.98 6.64
N VAL A 73 21.17 6.35 7.92
CA VAL A 73 20.29 5.70 8.90
C VAL A 73 19.13 6.63 9.21
N PHE A 74 17.91 6.13 9.11
CA PHE A 74 16.69 6.91 9.23
C PHE A 74 15.53 6.05 9.73
N THR A 75 14.51 6.69 10.30
CA THR A 75 13.23 6.06 10.60
C THR A 75 12.24 6.35 9.48
N CYS A 76 11.52 5.32 9.05
CA CYS A 76 10.51 5.38 8.02
C CYS A 76 9.18 4.85 8.54
N ARG A 77 8.11 5.59 8.27
CA ARG A 77 6.75 5.09 8.42
C ARG A 77 6.43 4.17 7.24
N THR A 78 6.05 2.94 7.53
CA THR A 78 5.70 1.94 6.52
C THR A 78 4.26 1.45 6.67
N PHE A 79 3.75 0.82 5.61
CA PHE A 79 2.48 0.09 5.59
C PHE A 79 2.73 -1.35 5.16
N LYS A 80 2.45 -2.31 6.04
CA LYS A 80 2.53 -3.75 5.74
C LYS A 80 1.24 -4.43 6.21
N PRO A 81 0.48 -5.08 5.30
CA PRO A 81 -0.70 -5.84 5.68
C PRO A 81 -0.32 -7.20 6.29
N PHE A 82 -1.18 -7.74 7.15
CA PHE A 82 -1.02 -9.09 7.72
C PHE A 82 -2.33 -9.89 7.66
N PRO A 83 -2.25 -11.22 7.49
CA PRO A 83 -3.40 -12.09 7.69
C PRO A 83 -4.02 -11.89 9.08
N GLY A 84 -5.35 -11.90 9.15
CA GLY A 84 -6.12 -11.68 10.38
C GLY A 84 -6.46 -10.21 10.66
N GLU A 85 -5.91 -9.25 9.91
CA GLU A 85 -6.30 -7.84 10.05
C GLU A 85 -7.66 -7.56 9.40
N GLU A 86 -8.49 -6.76 10.06
CA GLU A 86 -9.66 -6.14 9.45
C GLU A 86 -9.24 -4.80 8.83
N LEU A 87 -9.49 -4.63 7.53
CA LEU A 87 -9.12 -3.44 6.77
C LEU A 87 -10.32 -2.91 5.99
N GLN A 88 -10.26 -1.62 5.66
CA GLN A 88 -11.24 -0.98 4.79
C GLN A 88 -10.66 -0.69 3.41
N GLY A 89 -11.44 -0.96 2.37
CA GLY A 89 -11.02 -0.74 1.00
C GLY A 89 -12.17 -0.23 0.13
N VAL A 90 -11.83 0.52 -0.90
CA VAL A 90 -12.79 1.06 -1.87
C VAL A 90 -12.89 0.10 -3.05
N VAL A 91 -14.11 -0.27 -3.41
CA VAL A 91 -14.38 -1.12 -4.58
C VAL A 91 -13.96 -0.42 -5.87
N ARG A 92 -13.06 -1.06 -6.62
CA ARG A 92 -12.56 -0.55 -7.91
C ARG A 92 -13.16 -1.27 -9.10
N TYR A 93 -13.32 -2.57 -8.98
CA TYR A 93 -13.82 -3.42 -10.06
C TYR A 93 -14.64 -4.57 -9.50
N ILE A 94 -15.69 -4.96 -10.22
CA ILE A 94 -16.63 -6.02 -9.84
C ILE A 94 -16.78 -6.95 -11.03
N SER A 95 -16.79 -8.25 -10.75
CA SER A 95 -17.07 -9.31 -11.71
C SER A 95 -17.86 -10.43 -11.03
N GLN A 96 -18.35 -11.39 -11.81
CA GLN A 96 -18.98 -12.60 -11.27
C GLN A 96 -18.07 -13.40 -10.31
N HIS A 97 -16.75 -13.27 -10.43
CA HIS A 97 -15.79 -14.00 -9.61
C HIS A 97 -15.51 -13.32 -8.27
N GLY A 98 -15.87 -12.04 -8.13
CA GLY A 98 -15.61 -11.28 -6.92
C GLY A 98 -15.34 -9.80 -7.19
N VAL A 99 -14.73 -9.17 -6.18
CA VAL A 99 -14.53 -7.73 -6.10
C VAL A 99 -13.04 -7.42 -5.90
N LEU A 100 -12.52 -6.45 -6.65
CA LEU A 100 -11.20 -5.87 -6.42
C LEU A 100 -11.33 -4.56 -5.64
N LEU A 101 -10.65 -4.52 -4.51
CA LEU A 101 -10.62 -3.44 -3.54
C LEU A 101 -9.25 -2.75 -3.57
N LYS A 102 -9.26 -1.42 -3.44
CA LYS A 102 -8.06 -0.64 -3.14
C LYS A 102 -8.05 -0.29 -1.65
N CYS A 103 -7.01 -0.69 -0.92
CA CYS A 103 -6.82 -0.41 0.50
C CYS A 103 -5.48 0.30 0.70
N GLY A 104 -5.51 1.61 0.97
CA GLY A 104 -4.30 2.41 1.09
C GLY A 104 -3.39 2.28 -0.14
N PRO A 105 -2.10 1.90 0.01
CA PRO A 105 -1.18 1.68 -1.10
C PRO A 105 -1.45 0.38 -1.87
N ILE A 106 -2.21 -0.56 -1.30
CA ILE A 106 -2.53 -1.84 -1.95
C ILE A 106 -3.63 -1.63 -2.97
N ARG A 107 -3.33 -1.99 -4.22
CA ARG A 107 -4.26 -1.87 -5.35
C ARG A 107 -5.13 -3.11 -5.54
N ASN A 108 -4.65 -4.26 -5.09
CA ASN A 108 -5.22 -5.58 -5.39
C ASN A 108 -5.55 -6.33 -4.09
N ALA A 109 -6.63 -5.95 -3.42
CA ALA A 109 -7.31 -6.81 -2.45
C ALA A 109 -8.46 -7.51 -3.17
N PHE A 110 -8.36 -8.83 -3.35
CA PHE A 110 -9.40 -9.61 -4.02
C PHE A 110 -10.33 -10.26 -3.00
N LEU A 111 -11.58 -9.82 -3.02
CA LEU A 111 -12.68 -10.43 -2.27
C LEU A 111 -13.40 -11.42 -3.20
N SER A 112 -13.14 -12.71 -3.01
CA SER A 112 -13.74 -13.78 -3.82
C SER A 112 -15.25 -13.87 -3.57
N ALA A 113 -16.03 -14.16 -4.61
CA ALA A 113 -17.46 -14.46 -4.47
C ALA A 113 -17.75 -15.60 -3.48
N TRP A 114 -16.82 -16.56 -3.37
CA TRP A 114 -16.93 -17.68 -2.42
C TRP A 114 -16.78 -17.25 -0.96
N LYS A 115 -16.19 -16.07 -0.73
CA LYS A 115 -16.00 -15.44 0.59
C LYS A 115 -16.98 -14.30 0.84
N MET A 116 -18.06 -14.28 0.05
CA MET A 116 -19.19 -13.37 0.13
C MET A 116 -20.49 -14.19 0.16
N SER A 117 -20.55 -15.23 0.99
CA SER A 117 -21.65 -16.22 0.99
C SER A 117 -23.05 -15.61 1.16
N LYS A 118 -23.15 -14.48 1.87
CA LYS A 118 -24.39 -13.73 2.09
C LYS A 118 -24.81 -12.85 0.88
N TYR A 119 -23.97 -12.73 -0.14
CA TYR A 119 -24.20 -11.83 -1.28
C TYR A 119 -24.34 -12.59 -2.60
N GLN A 120 -25.22 -12.11 -3.47
CA GLN A 120 -25.43 -12.63 -4.81
C GLN A 120 -24.96 -11.62 -5.86
N TYR A 121 -24.31 -12.13 -6.90
CA TYR A 121 -23.85 -11.31 -8.02
C TYR A 121 -25.03 -10.89 -8.92
N ILE A 122 -25.13 -9.59 -9.18
CA ILE A 122 -26.10 -8.99 -10.09
C ILE A 122 -25.36 -8.51 -11.36
N PRO A 123 -25.59 -9.12 -12.53
CA PRO A 123 -24.98 -8.70 -13.78
C PRO A 123 -25.63 -7.42 -14.32
N GLY A 124 -24.91 -6.68 -15.17
CA GLY A 124 -25.46 -5.53 -15.88
C GLY A 124 -24.40 -4.46 -16.18
N LYS A 125 -24.86 -3.28 -16.63
CA LYS A 125 -23.98 -2.12 -16.85
C LYS A 125 -23.32 -1.60 -15.57
N LYS A 126 -23.99 -1.80 -14.43
CA LYS A 126 -23.51 -1.49 -13.08
C LYS A 126 -23.55 -2.79 -12.25
N PRO A 127 -22.57 -3.70 -12.43
CA PRO A 127 -22.56 -4.96 -11.70
C PRO A 127 -22.38 -4.71 -10.20
N ALA A 128 -23.00 -5.54 -9.37
CA ALA A 128 -22.98 -5.40 -7.92
C ALA A 128 -23.11 -6.76 -7.21
N PHE A 129 -22.82 -6.79 -5.92
CA PHE A 129 -23.17 -7.90 -5.02
C PHE A 129 -24.22 -7.41 -4.03
N LEU A 130 -25.35 -8.11 -3.91
CA LEU A 130 -26.49 -7.73 -3.06
C LEU A 130 -26.79 -8.83 -2.04
N ASN A 131 -27.04 -8.46 -0.78
CA ASN A 131 -27.55 -9.39 0.23
C ASN A 131 -29.07 -9.22 0.44
N ASN A 132 -29.68 -10.13 1.21
CA ASN A 132 -31.12 -10.09 1.51
C ASN A 132 -31.54 -8.90 2.39
N GLU A 133 -30.60 -8.23 3.04
CA GLU A 133 -30.81 -7.09 3.94
C GLU A 133 -30.61 -5.75 3.21
N LEU A 134 -30.65 -5.75 1.87
CA LEU A 134 -30.45 -4.58 1.00
C LEU A 134 -29.04 -3.95 1.08
N SER A 135 -28.07 -4.62 1.71
CA SER A 135 -26.67 -4.24 1.67
C SER A 135 -26.09 -4.52 0.29
N LYS A 136 -25.40 -3.52 -0.27
CA LYS A 136 -24.94 -3.54 -1.65
C LYS A 136 -23.45 -3.21 -1.73
N ILE A 137 -22.69 -4.09 -2.36
CA ILE A 137 -21.29 -3.86 -2.74
C ILE A 137 -21.29 -3.44 -4.22
N GLU A 138 -21.03 -2.15 -4.47
CA GLU A 138 -20.88 -1.60 -5.81
C GLU A 138 -19.61 -0.75 -5.96
N LYS A 139 -19.27 -0.37 -7.19
CA LYS A 139 -18.06 0.43 -7.46
C LYS A 139 -18.09 1.73 -6.66
N GLY A 140 -17.01 2.02 -5.94
CA GLY A 140 -16.86 3.21 -5.11
C GLY A 140 -17.27 3.03 -3.64
N VAL A 141 -18.00 1.97 -3.30
CA VAL A 141 -18.37 1.67 -1.91
C VAL A 141 -17.13 1.30 -1.10
N VAL A 142 -17.10 1.72 0.16
CA VAL A 142 -16.12 1.27 1.15
C VAL A 142 -16.60 -0.03 1.76
N VAL A 143 -15.75 -1.06 1.75
CA VAL A 143 -16.02 -2.37 2.34
C VAL A 143 -15.01 -2.61 3.45
N CYS A 144 -15.51 -2.95 4.64
CA CYS A 144 -14.71 -3.54 5.71
C CYS A 144 -14.58 -5.05 5.45
N PHE A 145 -13.34 -5.56 5.42
CA PHE A 145 -13.05 -6.95 5.10
C PHE A 145 -11.93 -7.50 5.97
N LEU A 146 -11.92 -8.82 6.15
CA LEU A 146 -10.84 -9.55 6.81
C LEU A 146 -9.79 -9.97 5.78
N VAL A 147 -8.52 -9.72 6.09
CA VAL A 147 -7.38 -10.21 5.30
C VAL A 147 -7.15 -11.68 5.62
N LEU A 148 -7.42 -12.57 4.66
CA LEU A 148 -7.18 -14.01 4.82
C LEU A 148 -5.73 -14.39 4.51
N ALA A 149 -5.15 -13.76 3.48
CA ALA A 149 -3.79 -14.03 3.04
C ALA A 149 -3.17 -12.80 2.39
N VAL A 150 -1.85 -12.71 2.45
CA VAL A 150 -1.04 -11.66 1.84
C VAL A 150 0.03 -12.32 1.00
N ARG A 151 0.25 -11.82 -0.22
CA ARG A 151 1.30 -12.29 -1.13
C ARG A 151 2.18 -11.13 -1.56
N TRP A 152 3.50 -11.29 -1.46
CA TRP A 152 4.49 -10.36 -2.02
C TRP A 152 4.72 -10.65 -3.50
N ILE A 153 4.72 -9.59 -4.32
CA ILE A 153 5.01 -9.63 -5.75
C ILE A 153 6.30 -8.85 -6.01
N ASN A 154 7.41 -9.59 -6.11
CA ASN A 154 8.74 -8.98 -6.25
C ASN A 154 8.88 -8.11 -7.51
N ALA A 155 8.28 -8.52 -8.63
CA ALA A 155 8.41 -7.82 -9.92
C ALA A 155 7.82 -6.40 -9.91
N SER A 156 6.67 -6.20 -9.26
CA SER A 156 5.98 -4.89 -9.17
C SER A 156 6.22 -4.17 -7.85
N ARG A 157 6.97 -4.80 -6.92
CA ARG A 157 7.16 -4.36 -5.53
C ARG A 157 5.81 -4.03 -4.89
N ASP A 158 4.86 -4.97 -4.97
CA ASP A 158 3.49 -4.82 -4.46
C ASP A 158 3.07 -5.99 -3.58
N PHE A 159 2.02 -5.76 -2.80
CA PHE A 159 1.30 -6.79 -2.08
C PHE A 159 -0.07 -7.03 -2.69
N GLU A 160 -0.47 -8.29 -2.73
CA GLU A 160 -1.84 -8.71 -3.04
C GLU A 160 -2.47 -9.36 -1.83
N MET A 161 -3.76 -9.15 -1.65
CA MET A 161 -4.50 -9.69 -0.50
C MET A 161 -5.67 -10.54 -0.97
N LEU A 162 -5.91 -11.64 -0.27
CA LEU A 162 -7.18 -12.36 -0.32
C LEU A 162 -8.05 -11.86 0.83
N ALA A 163 -9.28 -11.46 0.52
CA ALA A 163 -10.21 -10.86 1.47
C ALA A 163 -11.46 -11.73 1.67
N SER A 164 -12.15 -11.54 2.80
CA SER A 164 -13.46 -12.12 3.11
C SER A 164 -14.36 -11.12 3.83
N VAL A 165 -15.68 -11.30 3.67
CA VAL A 165 -16.73 -10.60 4.43
C VAL A 165 -17.70 -11.58 5.10
N ASP A 166 -17.25 -12.82 5.35
CA ASP A 166 -18.11 -13.86 5.93
C ASP A 166 -18.35 -13.68 7.44
N ALA A 167 -17.55 -12.86 8.13
CA ALA A 167 -17.76 -12.54 9.54
C ALA A 167 -18.85 -11.47 9.74
N ASP A 168 -19.57 -11.52 10.86
CA ASP A 168 -20.78 -10.73 11.09
C ASP A 168 -20.55 -9.21 11.18
N SER A 169 -19.32 -8.76 11.45
CA SER A 169 -18.93 -7.34 11.50
C SER A 169 -18.46 -6.75 10.16
N LEU A 170 -18.45 -7.53 9.07
CA LEU A 170 -17.84 -7.17 7.79
C LEU A 170 -18.87 -6.86 6.70
N GLY A 171 -18.45 -6.09 5.69
CA GLY A 171 -19.30 -5.69 4.57
C GLY A 171 -19.20 -4.20 4.23
N PRO A 172 -20.14 -3.67 3.42
CA PRO A 172 -20.26 -2.25 3.13
C PRO A 172 -20.32 -1.39 4.39
N VAL A 173 -19.58 -0.28 4.39
CA VAL A 173 -19.62 0.72 5.44
C VAL A 173 -20.56 1.85 5.01
N SER A 174 -21.62 2.08 5.77
CA SER A 174 -22.51 3.23 5.55
C SER A 174 -21.74 4.52 5.86
N LEU A 175 -21.54 5.37 4.85
CA LEU A 175 -21.04 6.72 5.07
C LEU A 175 -22.23 7.58 5.52
N PRO A 176 -22.15 8.29 6.65
CA PRO A 176 -23.17 9.27 7.00
C PRO A 176 -23.16 10.39 5.94
N GLY A 177 -24.24 10.53 5.16
CA GLY A 177 -24.49 11.71 4.32
C GLY A 177 -24.68 11.53 2.82
N SER A 178 -24.99 10.33 2.30
CA SER A 178 -25.34 10.17 0.85
C SER A 178 -26.83 10.15 0.54
N ASP A 179 -27.71 10.39 1.53
CA ASP A 179 -29.17 10.42 1.34
C ASP A 179 -29.72 11.78 0.89
N GLU A 180 -28.87 12.79 0.69
CA GLU A 180 -29.28 14.07 0.13
C GLU A 180 -28.62 14.26 -1.23
N LEU A 181 -29.33 13.92 -2.30
CA LEU A 181 -29.39 14.61 -3.60
C LEU A 181 -30.14 13.73 -4.61
N GLU A 182 -31.44 13.50 -4.36
CA GLU A 182 -32.41 13.34 -5.45
C GLU A 182 -33.56 14.34 -5.21
N LEU A 183 -33.44 15.51 -5.83
CA LEU A 183 -34.52 16.43 -6.18
C LEU A 183 -34.35 16.83 -7.65
#